data_AF-A0AAX6MGH4-F1
#
_entry.id   AF-A0AAX6MGH4-F1
#
_cell.length_a   1.000
_cell.length_b   1.000
_cell.length_c   1.000
_cell.angle_alpha   90.00
_cell.angle_beta   90.00
_cell.angle_gamma   90.00
#
_symmetry.space_group_name_H-M   'P 1'
#
loop_
_entity.id
_entity.type
_entity.pdbx_description
1 polymer ?
#
loop_
_entity_poly.entity_id
_entity_poly.type
_entity_poly.pdbx_seq_one_letter_code
_entity_poly.pdbx_strand_id
1 'polypeptide(L)'
;MKAVDDPESPYHGTIPIPRMIPAQFDSLGHRILMRSRKLMLEGLWKVMAGKNPHHFYFVYLVVFMLLHEVSFTSADRLRRARENKYKEYRYDLAKFVEELQEGANNILSHWHYYKRDVNALMMEIESDDRKNAVWGTLRAGETKLLIETRDAYGKLAEQSLDWENDLYFVSQMFEENWRPHKTFSR
;
A
#
# COMPACT_ATOMS: atom_id res chain seq x y z
N MET A 1 35.75 -2.86 12.62
CA MET A 1 35.16 -1.55 12.26
C MET A 1 35.14 -0.69 13.51
N LYS A 2 35.59 0.57 13.44
CA LYS A 2 35.62 1.48 14.59
C LYS A 2 34.44 2.45 14.52
N ALA A 3 34.00 2.93 15.67
CA ALA A 3 32.96 3.96 15.75
C ALA A 3 33.45 5.26 15.10
N VAL A 4 32.52 6.05 14.56
CA VAL A 4 32.82 7.38 14.02
C VAL A 4 33.15 8.32 15.19
N ASP A 5 34.35 8.88 15.17
CA ASP A 5 34.87 9.76 16.24
C ASP A 5 34.68 11.26 15.92
N ASP A 6 33.99 11.59 14.83
CA ASP A 6 33.70 12.97 14.43
C ASP A 6 32.41 13.47 15.11
N PRO A 7 32.47 14.47 16.00
CA PRO A 7 31.30 14.99 16.72
C PRO A 7 30.27 15.70 15.83
N GLU A 8 30.68 16.21 14.66
CA GLU A 8 29.79 16.88 13.71
C GLU A 8 29.06 15.89 12.79
N SER A 9 29.47 14.62 12.82
CA SER A 9 28.83 13.57 12.04
C SER A 9 27.51 13.16 12.69
N PRO A 10 26.40 13.03 11.93
CA PRO A 10 25.16 12.45 12.45
C PRO A 10 25.30 10.98 12.89
N TYR A 11 26.46 10.37 12.63
CA TYR A 11 26.78 9.00 12.99
C TYR A 11 27.81 8.90 14.14
N HIS A 12 28.13 9.99 14.85
CA HIS A 12 29.08 9.99 15.96
C HIS A 12 28.77 8.88 16.99
N GLY A 13 29.79 8.14 17.42
CA GLY A 13 29.64 7.03 18.36
C GLY A 13 28.99 5.76 17.79
N THR A 14 28.56 5.76 16.51
CA THR A 14 27.99 4.58 15.84
C THR A 14 29.01 3.89 14.94
N ILE A 15 28.82 2.60 14.70
CA ILE A 15 29.60 1.83 13.72
C ILE A 15 28.79 1.78 12.42
N PRO A 16 29.15 2.55 11.38
CA PRO A 16 28.40 2.56 10.13
C PRO A 16 28.54 1.21 9.43
N ILE A 17 27.41 0.61 9.09
CA ILE A 17 27.37 -0.62 8.31
C ILE A 17 27.90 -0.29 6.90
N PRO A 18 28.81 -1.09 6.31
CA PRO A 18 29.25 -0.87 4.95
C PRO A 18 28.04 -0.87 4.02
N ARG A 19 27.90 0.12 3.13
CA ARG A 19 26.77 0.24 2.19
C ARG A 19 26.51 -1.03 1.37
N MET A 20 27.54 -1.85 1.17
CA MET A 20 27.46 -3.14 0.48
C MET A 20 26.60 -4.18 1.24
N ILE A 21 26.55 -4.15 2.57
CA ILE A 21 25.79 -5.13 3.35
C ILE A 21 24.27 -4.92 3.17
N PRO A 22 23.69 -3.73 3.37
CA PRO A 22 22.28 -3.47 3.05
C PRO A 22 21.94 -3.79 1.59
N ALA A 23 22.80 -3.39 0.65
CA ALA A 23 22.60 -3.67 -0.78
C ALA A 23 22.55 -5.18 -1.10
N GLN A 24 23.33 -6.00 -0.39
CA GLN A 24 23.29 -7.45 -0.53
C GLN A 24 22.01 -8.05 0.05
N PHE A 25 21.56 -7.58 1.22
CA PHE A 25 20.28 -8.00 1.80
C PHE A 25 19.11 -7.61 0.90
N ASP A 26 19.12 -6.41 0.32
CA ASP A 26 18.11 -5.97 -0.65
C ASP A 26 18.12 -6.87 -1.90
N SER A 27 19.31 -7.21 -2.41
CA SER A 27 19.46 -8.08 -3.57
C SER A 27 18.98 -9.51 -3.31
N LEU A 28 19.24 -10.04 -2.11
CA LEU A 28 18.77 -11.36 -1.68
C LEU A 28 17.25 -11.35 -1.48
N GLY A 29 16.74 -10.36 -0.77
CA GLY A 29 15.32 -10.13 -0.56
C GLY A 29 14.59 -10.03 -1.88
N HIS A 30 15.08 -9.22 -2.82
CA HIS A 30 14.51 -9.12 -4.16
C HIS A 30 14.45 -10.49 -4.87
N ARG A 31 15.54 -11.27 -4.84
CA ARG A 31 15.59 -12.56 -5.52
C ARG A 31 14.59 -13.59 -4.95
N ILE A 32 14.33 -13.54 -3.65
CA ILE A 32 13.38 -14.41 -2.96
C ILE A 32 11.95 -13.90 -3.18
N LEU A 33 11.70 -12.63 -2.87
CA LEU A 33 10.37 -12.01 -2.91
C LEU A 33 9.80 -11.98 -4.33
N MET A 34 10.63 -11.76 -5.36
CA MET A 34 10.16 -11.77 -6.75
C MET A 34 9.63 -13.13 -7.19
N ARG A 35 10.14 -14.24 -6.64
CA ARG A 35 9.61 -15.58 -6.90
C ARG A 35 8.25 -15.79 -6.23
N SER A 36 8.08 -15.22 -5.03
CA SER A 36 6.83 -15.31 -4.28
C SER A 36 5.75 -14.32 -4.74
N ARG A 37 6.10 -13.27 -5.50
CA ARG A 37 5.17 -12.26 -5.99
C ARG A 37 3.96 -12.88 -6.70
N LYS A 38 4.23 -13.76 -7.67
CA LYS A 38 3.17 -14.42 -8.45
C LYS A 38 2.27 -15.27 -7.53
N LEU A 39 2.87 -16.07 -6.66
CA LEU A 39 2.15 -16.93 -5.73
C LEU A 39 1.28 -16.14 -4.76
N MET A 40 1.78 -15.00 -4.25
CA MET A 40 1.05 -14.14 -3.33
C MET A 40 -0.15 -13.48 -4.04
N LEU A 41 0.04 -12.92 -5.24
CA LEU A 41 -1.05 -12.28 -5.99
C LEU A 41 -2.10 -13.29 -6.46
N GLU A 42 -1.70 -14.46 -6.93
CA GLU A 42 -2.63 -15.55 -7.29
C GLU A 42 -3.38 -16.08 -6.06
N GLY A 43 -2.69 -16.20 -4.93
CA GLY A 43 -3.29 -16.57 -3.64
C GLY A 43 -4.33 -15.55 -3.18
N LEU A 44 -3.98 -14.26 -3.20
CA LEU A 44 -4.91 -13.18 -2.85
C LEU A 44 -6.12 -13.17 -3.77
N TRP A 45 -5.92 -13.28 -5.08
CA TRP A 45 -7.01 -13.38 -6.05
C TRP A 45 -7.91 -14.59 -5.78
N LYS A 46 -7.33 -15.76 -5.49
CA LYS A 46 -8.10 -16.98 -5.17
C LYS A 46 -8.95 -16.78 -3.90
N VAL A 47 -8.41 -16.10 -2.89
CA VAL A 47 -9.15 -15.76 -1.66
C VAL A 47 -10.31 -14.81 -1.96
N MET A 48 -10.07 -13.76 -2.76
CA MET A 48 -11.11 -12.81 -3.19
C MET A 48 -12.21 -13.51 -4.02
N ALA A 49 -11.82 -14.38 -4.96
CA ALA A 49 -12.74 -15.11 -5.82
C ALA A 49 -13.60 -16.14 -5.07
N GLY A 50 -13.12 -16.64 -3.92
CA GLY A 50 -13.83 -17.62 -3.09
C GLY A 50 -15.07 -17.07 -2.37
N LYS A 51 -15.29 -15.75 -2.38
CA LYS A 51 -16.48 -15.06 -1.82
C LYS A 51 -16.84 -15.42 -0.38
N ASN A 52 -15.89 -15.95 0.39
CA ASN A 52 -16.11 -16.28 1.79
C ASN A 52 -16.07 -14.98 2.63
N PRO A 53 -17.16 -14.62 3.32
CA PRO A 53 -17.23 -13.39 4.12
C PRO A 53 -16.24 -13.36 5.29
N HIS A 54 -15.79 -14.51 5.81
CA HIS A 54 -14.75 -14.56 6.85
C HIS A 54 -13.38 -14.05 6.37
N HIS A 55 -13.13 -14.06 5.06
CA HIS A 55 -11.87 -13.56 4.50
C HIS A 55 -11.88 -12.05 4.25
N PHE A 56 -13.01 -11.36 4.42
CA PHE A 56 -13.11 -9.95 4.08
C PHE A 56 -12.08 -9.10 4.81
N TYR A 57 -11.99 -9.25 6.14
CA TYR A 57 -11.04 -8.49 6.95
C TYR A 57 -9.58 -8.80 6.57
N PHE A 58 -9.27 -10.07 6.30
CA PHE A 58 -7.95 -10.47 5.83
C PHE A 58 -7.61 -9.81 4.49
N VAL A 59 -8.52 -9.88 3.51
CA VAL A 59 -8.34 -9.26 2.20
C VAL A 59 -8.17 -7.75 2.34
N TYR A 60 -9.01 -7.10 3.14
CA TYR A 60 -8.90 -5.67 3.44
C TYR A 60 -7.51 -5.31 3.96
N LEU A 61 -7.02 -6.02 4.99
CA LEU A 61 -5.70 -5.74 5.57
C LEU A 61 -4.57 -5.95 4.56
N VAL A 62 -4.61 -7.03 3.78
CA VAL A 62 -3.56 -7.29 2.79
C VAL A 62 -3.54 -6.21 1.72
N VAL A 63 -4.71 -5.82 1.19
CA VAL A 63 -4.81 -4.73 0.21
C VAL A 63 -4.32 -3.41 0.80
N PHE A 64 -4.76 -3.07 2.01
CA PHE A 64 -4.34 -1.87 2.73
C PHE A 64 -2.81 -1.81 2.86
N MET A 65 -2.19 -2.88 3.36
CA MET A 65 -0.74 -2.94 3.55
C MET A 65 0.01 -2.82 2.22
N LEU A 66 -0.44 -3.52 1.17
CA LEU A 66 0.21 -3.45 -0.14
C LEU A 66 0.13 -2.04 -0.74
N LEU A 67 -1.02 -1.37 -0.64
CA LEU A 67 -1.19 -0.01 -1.17
C LEU A 67 -0.40 1.02 -0.36
N HIS A 68 -0.36 0.89 0.96
CA HIS A 68 0.49 1.72 1.82
C HIS A 68 1.97 1.59 1.44
N GLU A 69 2.46 0.36 1.22
CA GLU A 69 3.85 0.13 0.80
C GLU A 69 4.16 0.74 -0.58
N VAL A 70 3.19 0.77 -1.50
CA VAL A 70 3.36 1.44 -2.79
C VAL A 70 3.51 2.95 -2.62
N SER A 71 2.67 3.57 -1.78
CA SER A 71 2.77 4.99 -1.43
C SER A 71 4.13 5.31 -0.80
N PHE A 72 4.50 4.58 0.25
CA PHE A 72 5.75 4.79 0.98
C PHE A 72 6.98 4.60 0.08
N THR A 73 6.99 3.54 -0.73
CA THR A 73 8.09 3.29 -1.68
C THR A 73 8.18 4.42 -2.71
N SER A 74 7.05 4.90 -3.25
CA SER A 74 7.04 6.02 -4.21
C SER A 74 7.62 7.30 -3.59
N ALA A 75 7.21 7.63 -2.35
CA ALA A 75 7.72 8.78 -1.61
C ALA A 75 9.23 8.67 -1.32
N ASP A 76 9.73 7.47 -0.97
CA ASP A 76 11.17 7.22 -0.82
C ASP A 76 11.94 7.47 -2.11
N ARG A 77 11.47 6.92 -3.25
CA ARG A 77 12.12 7.11 -4.55
C ARG A 77 12.18 8.58 -4.96
N LEU A 78 11.16 9.35 -4.60
CA LEU A 78 11.13 10.79 -4.81
C LEU A 78 12.12 11.53 -3.90
N ARG A 79 12.13 11.21 -2.61
CA ARG A 79 13.06 11.80 -1.63
C ARG A 79 14.50 11.61 -2.10
N ARG A 80 14.87 10.39 -2.49
CA ARG A 80 16.21 10.08 -3.02
C ARG A 80 16.53 10.83 -4.31
N ALA A 81 15.56 11.05 -5.19
CA ALA A 81 15.78 11.87 -6.39
C ALA A 81 16.07 13.35 -6.05
N ARG A 82 15.33 13.91 -5.08
CA ARG A 82 15.53 15.28 -4.60
C ARG A 82 16.89 15.46 -3.93
N GLU A 83 17.27 14.55 -3.03
CA GLU A 83 18.55 14.57 -2.31
C GLU A 83 19.75 14.48 -3.26
N ASN A 84 19.65 13.64 -4.31
CA ASN A 84 20.71 13.48 -5.33
C ASN A 84 20.61 14.47 -6.50
N LYS A 85 19.66 15.43 -6.44
CA LYS A 85 19.44 16.47 -7.45
C LYS A 85 19.28 15.91 -8.88
N TYR A 86 18.57 14.79 -9.02
CA TYR A 86 18.22 14.26 -10.34
C TYR A 86 17.34 15.25 -11.10
N LYS A 87 17.64 15.44 -12.39
CA LYS A 87 16.98 16.41 -13.27
C LYS A 87 16.18 15.79 -14.41
N GLU A 88 16.47 14.54 -14.75
CA GLU A 88 15.87 13.87 -15.92
C GLU A 88 14.46 13.35 -15.61
N TYR A 89 14.27 12.72 -14.45
CA TYR A 89 12.98 12.15 -14.04
C TYR A 89 12.60 12.56 -12.62
N ARG A 90 11.29 12.55 -12.32
CA ARG A 90 10.74 12.90 -11.01
C ARG A 90 11.21 11.95 -9.90
N TYR A 91 11.35 10.66 -10.21
CA TYR A 91 11.70 9.62 -9.26
C TYR A 91 13.06 9.00 -9.59
N ASP A 92 13.78 8.56 -8.56
CA ASP A 92 14.87 7.62 -8.74
C ASP A 92 14.29 6.27 -9.17
N LEU A 93 14.92 5.61 -10.14
CA LEU A 93 14.39 4.42 -10.81
C LEU A 93 12.97 4.64 -11.37
N ALA A 94 12.80 5.71 -12.16
CA ALA A 94 11.53 6.14 -12.75
C ALA A 94 10.66 4.99 -13.31
N LYS A 95 11.24 4.09 -14.12
CA LYS A 95 10.53 2.94 -14.70
C LYS A 95 9.98 1.98 -13.63
N PHE A 96 10.73 1.76 -12.55
CA PHE A 96 10.26 0.91 -11.45
C PHE A 96 9.07 1.53 -10.74
N VAL A 97 9.09 2.86 -10.51
CA VAL A 97 7.97 3.55 -9.87
C VAL A 97 6.72 3.51 -10.74
N GLU A 98 6.87 3.73 -12.06
CA GLU A 98 5.79 3.56 -13.04
C GLU A 98 5.14 2.16 -12.94
N GLU A 99 5.95 1.09 -13.01
CA GLU A 99 5.47 -0.29 -12.89
C GLU A 99 4.84 -0.59 -11.53
N LEU A 100 5.38 -0.01 -10.44
CA LEU A 100 4.88 -0.18 -9.08
C LEU A 100 3.50 0.47 -8.90
N GLN A 101 3.35 1.71 -9.35
CA GLN A 101 2.09 2.45 -9.27
C GLN A 101 1.02 1.83 -10.17
N GLU A 102 1.40 1.33 -11.35
CA GLU A 102 0.49 0.56 -12.20
C GLU A 102 0.05 -0.75 -11.54
N GLY A 103 0.95 -1.39 -10.78
CA GLY A 103 0.60 -2.52 -9.91
C GLY A 103 -0.47 -2.18 -8.88
N ALA A 104 -0.43 -0.98 -8.28
CA ALA A 104 -1.46 -0.53 -7.34
C ALA A 104 -2.83 -0.35 -8.02
N ASN A 105 -2.88 0.21 -9.23
CA ASN A 105 -4.11 0.29 -10.02
C ASN A 105 -4.74 -1.10 -10.24
N ASN A 106 -3.92 -2.12 -10.53
CA ASN A 106 -4.40 -3.48 -10.69
C ASN A 106 -4.99 -4.05 -9.39
N ILE A 107 -4.30 -3.87 -8.26
CA ILE A 107 -4.81 -4.29 -6.94
C ILE A 107 -6.12 -3.58 -6.60
N LEU A 108 -6.20 -2.27 -6.82
CA LEU A 108 -7.40 -1.48 -6.60
C LEU A 108 -8.55 -1.98 -7.47
N SER A 109 -8.33 -2.24 -8.77
CA SER A 109 -9.36 -2.81 -9.64
C SER A 109 -9.96 -4.10 -9.07
N HIS A 110 -9.13 -5.03 -8.59
CA HIS A 110 -9.60 -6.25 -7.92
C HIS A 110 -10.32 -5.97 -6.61
N TRP A 111 -9.84 -5.02 -5.81
CA TRP A 111 -10.48 -4.58 -4.58
C TRP A 111 -11.87 -3.98 -4.82
N HIS A 112 -12.02 -3.06 -5.78
CA HIS A 112 -13.30 -2.43 -6.09
C HIS A 112 -14.31 -3.43 -6.65
N TYR A 113 -13.85 -4.44 -7.40
CA TYR A 113 -14.70 -5.56 -7.80
C TYR A 113 -15.13 -6.42 -6.60
N TYR A 114 -14.18 -6.81 -5.75
CA TYR A 114 -14.43 -7.63 -4.57
C TYR A 114 -15.35 -6.94 -3.56
N LYS A 115 -15.11 -5.67 -3.23
CA LYS A 115 -15.91 -4.93 -2.23
C LYS A 115 -17.36 -4.74 -2.66
N ARG A 116 -17.60 -4.55 -3.96
CA ARG A 116 -18.95 -4.35 -4.52
C ARG A 116 -19.78 -5.62 -4.38
N ASP A 117 -19.21 -6.76 -4.70
CA ASP A 117 -19.86 -8.06 -4.54
C ASP A 117 -20.21 -8.38 -3.07
N VAL A 118 -19.52 -7.73 -2.14
CA VAL A 118 -19.58 -8.00 -0.71
C VAL A 118 -20.41 -6.93 0.04
N ASN A 119 -20.94 -5.91 -0.66
CA ASN A 119 -21.76 -4.79 -0.13
C ASN A 119 -21.21 -4.14 1.15
N ALA A 120 -19.89 -4.22 1.38
CA ALA A 120 -19.35 -4.07 2.73
C ALA A 120 -18.95 -2.65 3.13
N LEU A 121 -19.01 -1.66 2.22
CA LEU A 121 -18.33 -0.38 2.49
C LEU A 121 -19.03 0.93 2.11
N MET A 122 -20.26 0.95 1.59
CA MET A 122 -20.68 2.19 0.88
C MET A 122 -22.09 2.74 1.08
N MET A 123 -22.98 2.19 1.91
CA MET A 123 -24.15 2.99 2.32
C MET A 123 -24.38 2.78 3.81
N GLU A 124 -24.97 3.82 4.43
CA GLU A 124 -25.33 3.93 5.84
C GLU A 124 -25.61 2.57 6.47
N ILE A 125 -25.09 2.32 7.67
CA ILE A 125 -25.50 1.17 8.48
C ILE A 125 -27.00 1.35 8.74
N GLU A 126 -27.84 0.98 7.79
CA GLU A 126 -29.27 0.85 8.01
C GLU A 126 -29.41 -0.24 9.06
N SER A 127 -30.41 -0.12 9.94
CA SER A 127 -30.57 -1.06 11.06
C SER A 127 -30.72 -2.53 10.61
N ASP A 128 -30.90 -2.76 9.29
CA ASP A 128 -31.02 -4.06 8.63
C ASP A 128 -29.70 -4.61 8.03
N ASP A 129 -28.59 -3.85 8.01
CA ASP A 129 -27.30 -4.25 7.42
C ASP A 129 -26.58 -5.38 8.17
N ARG A 130 -27.00 -5.68 9.40
CA ARG A 130 -26.56 -6.89 10.12
C ARG A 130 -26.95 -8.19 9.41
N LYS A 131 -27.81 -8.11 8.38
CA LYS A 131 -28.14 -9.24 7.50
C LYS A 131 -27.09 -9.51 6.42
N ASN A 132 -26.12 -8.62 6.21
CA ASN A 132 -25.00 -8.88 5.32
C ASN A 132 -24.02 -9.88 5.96
N ALA A 133 -23.73 -10.97 5.24
CA ALA A 133 -22.95 -12.10 5.74
C ALA A 133 -21.54 -11.73 6.27
N VAL A 134 -21.04 -10.55 5.94
CA VAL A 134 -19.70 -10.04 6.32
C VAL A 134 -19.73 -9.36 7.67
N TRP A 135 -20.70 -8.47 7.91
CA TRP A 135 -20.81 -7.80 9.20
C TRP A 135 -21.14 -8.77 10.34
N GLY A 136 -21.80 -9.89 10.01
CA GLY A 136 -22.03 -11.00 10.94
C GLY A 136 -20.80 -11.85 11.26
N THR A 137 -19.73 -11.81 10.45
CA THR A 137 -18.51 -12.61 10.68
C THR A 137 -17.37 -11.83 11.33
N LEU A 138 -17.46 -10.50 11.33
CA LEU A 138 -16.44 -9.62 11.91
C LEU A 138 -16.50 -9.60 13.44
N ARG A 139 -15.33 -9.57 14.07
CA ARG A 139 -15.20 -9.32 15.51
C ARG A 139 -15.38 -7.83 15.79
N ALA A 140 -15.83 -7.51 17.01
CA ALA A 140 -16.07 -6.12 17.41
C ALA A 140 -14.87 -5.16 17.15
N GLY A 141 -13.64 -5.62 17.39
CA GLY A 141 -12.43 -4.82 17.12
C GLY A 141 -12.16 -4.62 15.63
N GLU A 142 -12.45 -5.63 14.79
CA GLU A 142 -12.27 -5.57 13.33
C GLU A 142 -13.30 -4.62 12.71
N THR A 143 -14.57 -4.72 13.15
CA THR A 143 -15.65 -3.80 12.79
C THR A 143 -15.28 -2.36 13.14
N LYS A 144 -14.79 -2.13 14.37
CA LYS A 144 -14.39 -0.80 14.82
C LYS A 144 -13.27 -0.22 13.94
N LEU A 145 -12.22 -1.00 13.68
CA LEU A 145 -11.11 -0.56 12.83
C LEU A 145 -11.58 -0.21 11.42
N LEU A 146 -12.43 -1.03 10.81
CA LEU A 146 -12.96 -0.78 9.47
C LEU A 146 -13.76 0.53 9.40
N ILE A 147 -14.59 0.81 10.41
CA ILE A 147 -15.35 2.06 10.49
C ILE A 147 -14.41 3.26 10.68
N GLU A 148 -13.48 3.18 11.64
CA GLU A 148 -12.55 4.27 11.94
C GLU A 148 -11.67 4.61 10.73
N THR A 149 -11.13 3.60 10.06
CA THR A 149 -10.31 3.77 8.86
C THR A 149 -11.12 4.29 7.67
N ARG A 150 -12.35 3.82 7.48
CA ARG A 150 -13.26 4.39 6.47
C ARG A 150 -13.52 5.86 6.73
N ASP A 151 -13.85 6.23 7.95
CA ASP A 151 -14.19 7.62 8.28
C ASP A 151 -12.97 8.55 8.20
N ALA A 152 -11.79 8.05 8.56
CA ALA A 152 -10.53 8.77 8.45
C ALA A 152 -10.10 8.94 6.98
N TYR A 153 -10.11 7.86 6.20
CA TYR A 153 -9.54 7.84 4.85
C TYR A 153 -10.54 8.16 3.75
N GLY A 154 -11.85 8.00 3.97
CA GLY A 154 -12.89 8.45 3.05
C GLY A 154 -12.84 9.97 2.84
N LYS A 155 -12.65 10.73 3.92
CA LYS A 155 -12.43 12.20 3.85
C LYS A 155 -11.15 12.58 3.12
N LEU A 156 -10.14 11.70 3.16
CA LEU A 156 -8.88 11.90 2.46
C LEU A 156 -9.01 11.56 0.96
N ALA A 157 -9.88 10.62 0.59
CA ALA A 157 -10.18 10.32 -0.81
C ALA A 157 -10.89 11.49 -1.52
N GLU A 158 -11.67 12.28 -0.78
CA GLU A 158 -12.27 13.52 -1.28
C GLU A 158 -11.25 14.65 -1.48
N GLN A 159 -10.08 14.54 -0.86
CA GLN A 159 -9.00 15.51 -1.01
C GLN A 159 -8.13 15.13 -2.23
N SER A 160 -7.73 16.14 -3.00
CA SER A 160 -6.76 15.96 -4.09
C SER A 160 -5.36 15.71 -3.50
N LEU A 161 -5.12 14.48 -3.03
CA LEU A 161 -3.83 14.06 -2.50
C LEU A 161 -2.79 13.96 -3.61
N ASP A 162 -1.58 14.45 -3.31
CA ASP A 162 -0.44 14.23 -4.17
C ASP A 162 0.06 12.78 -4.05
N TRP A 163 0.75 12.29 -5.09
CA TRP A 163 1.44 10.99 -5.09
C TRP A 163 2.42 10.79 -3.94
N GLU A 164 2.82 11.88 -3.28
CA GLU A 164 3.78 11.93 -2.18
C GLU A 164 3.14 11.61 -0.83
N ASN A 165 1.80 11.53 -0.78
CA ASN A 165 1.10 11.18 0.43
C ASN A 165 1.21 9.67 0.71
N ASP A 166 1.60 9.34 1.94
CA ASP A 166 1.76 7.96 2.44
C ASP A 166 0.49 7.11 2.32
N LEU A 167 -0.66 7.76 2.16
CA LEU A 167 -1.98 7.13 2.05
C LEU A 167 -2.65 7.39 0.70
N TYR A 168 -1.94 7.96 -0.28
CA TYR A 168 -2.49 8.25 -1.61
C TYR A 168 -3.20 7.03 -2.21
N PHE A 169 -2.53 5.88 -2.30
CA PHE A 169 -3.14 4.67 -2.88
C PHE A 169 -4.16 4.00 -1.94
N VAL A 170 -3.99 4.16 -0.63
CA VAL A 170 -4.92 3.62 0.38
C VAL A 170 -6.26 4.35 0.34
N SER A 171 -6.24 5.69 0.21
CA SER A 171 -7.45 6.52 0.15
C SER A 171 -8.39 6.07 -0.98
N GLN A 172 -7.82 5.65 -2.11
CA GLN A 172 -8.57 5.18 -3.27
C GLN A 172 -9.44 3.94 -2.98
N MET A 173 -9.09 3.11 -1.98
CA MET A 173 -9.92 1.97 -1.57
C MET A 173 -11.36 2.39 -1.20
N PHE A 174 -11.51 3.63 -0.73
CA PHE A 174 -12.74 4.22 -0.22
C PHE A 174 -13.47 5.08 -1.26
N GLU A 175 -13.03 5.09 -2.51
CA GLU A 175 -13.76 5.78 -3.58
C GLU A 175 -14.97 4.96 -4.06
N GLU A 176 -16.11 5.61 -4.23
CA GLU A 176 -17.33 4.98 -4.75
C GLU A 176 -17.20 4.63 -6.24
N ASN A 177 -16.86 5.63 -7.06
CA ASN A 177 -16.78 5.52 -8.51
C ASN A 177 -15.33 5.48 -9.00
N TRP A 178 -14.51 4.71 -8.29
CA TRP A 178 -13.08 4.60 -8.57
C TRP A 178 -12.81 4.21 -10.03
N ARG A 179 -11.80 4.84 -10.60
CA ARG A 179 -11.23 4.48 -11.90
C ARG A 179 -9.71 4.44 -11.76
N PRO A 180 -8.99 3.70 -12.60
CA PRO A 180 -7.53 3.73 -12.61
C PRO A 180 -7.02 5.17 -12.69
N HIS A 181 -6.31 5.61 -11.65
CA HIS A 181 -5.72 6.94 -11.62
C HIS A 181 -4.50 6.98 -12.54
N LYS A 182 -4.21 8.16 -13.09
CA LYS A 182 -2.97 8.37 -13.83
C LYS A 182 -1.80 8.12 -12.89
N THR A 183 -0.99 7.15 -13.24
CA THR A 183 0.28 6.86 -12.58
C THR A 183 1.38 7.69 -13.24
N PHE A 184 2.52 7.79 -12.56
CA PHE A 184 3.69 8.41 -13.16
C PHE A 184 4.08 7.65 -14.43
N SER A 185 4.09 8.35 -15.57
CA SER A 185 4.67 7.89 -16.82
C SER A 185 5.96 8.67 -17.07
N ARG A 186 7.03 7.97 -17.39
CA ARG A 186 8.31 8.57 -17.80
C ARG A 186 8.28 9.12 -19.23
#